data_AF-A0AAW2U125-F1
#
_entry.id   AF-A0AAW2U125-F1
#
_cell.length_a   1.000
_cell.length_b   1.000
_cell.length_c   1.000
_cell.angle_alpha   90.00
_cell.angle_beta   90.00
_cell.angle_gamma   90.00
#
_symmetry.space_group_name_H-M   'P 1'
#
loop_
_entity.id
_entity.type
_entity.pdbx_description
1 polymer ?
#
loop_
_entity_poly.entity_id
_entity_poly.type
_entity_poly.pdbx_seq_one_letter_code
_entity_poly.pdbx_strand_id
1 'polypeptide(L)'
;MSMVWGNTVQGERKEKIVAAFSSLVTRSFDLLGKPNVSDYFPVLARFDIQGVEKEMSNIMQRVDEIIEDIIGERSKISSGKIIDKNGGRLDFLQMLMELSETQDVKTAIGKTQIKAMIT
;
A
#
# COMPACT_ATOMS: atom_id res chain seq x y z
N MET A 1 4.40 10.67 -0.79
CA MET A 1 3.23 10.05 -1.45
C MET A 1 2.88 10.59 -2.83
N SER A 2 3.11 11.88 -3.17
CA SER A 2 2.70 12.40 -4.50
C SER A 2 3.38 11.70 -5.69
N MET A 3 4.58 11.14 -5.50
CA MET A 3 5.26 10.37 -6.56
C MET A 3 4.68 8.97 -6.78
N VAL A 4 4.00 8.38 -5.78
CA VAL A 4 3.55 6.99 -5.84
C VAL A 4 2.16 6.88 -6.47
N TRP A 5 1.21 7.70 -6.02
CA TRP A 5 -0.19 7.69 -6.50
C TRP A 5 -0.78 9.10 -6.60
N GLY A 6 0.07 10.11 -6.82
CA GLY A 6 -0.35 11.52 -6.77
C GLY A 6 -1.32 11.95 -7.86
N ASN A 7 -1.36 11.25 -9.00
CA ASN A 7 -2.32 11.51 -10.08
C ASN A 7 -3.59 10.66 -9.90
N THR A 8 -3.47 9.53 -9.20
CA THR A 8 -4.55 8.58 -8.92
C THR A 8 -5.54 9.10 -7.87
N VAL A 9 -5.05 9.72 -6.80
CA VAL A 9 -5.90 10.25 -5.72
C VAL A 9 -5.72 11.77 -5.62
N GLN A 10 -6.80 12.53 -5.78
CA GLN A 10 -6.78 14.00 -5.82
C GLN A 10 -7.75 14.64 -4.81
N GLY A 11 -7.53 15.92 -4.49
CA GLY A 11 -8.39 16.73 -3.61
C GLY A 11 -8.43 16.24 -2.15
N GLU A 12 -9.53 16.53 -1.44
CA GLU A 12 -9.73 16.16 -0.02
C GLU A 12 -9.58 14.66 0.25
N ARG A 13 -9.89 13.81 -0.73
CA ARG A 13 -9.74 12.36 -0.59
C ARG A 13 -8.28 11.96 -0.37
N LYS A 14 -7.36 12.62 -1.08
CA LYS A 14 -5.91 12.38 -0.95
C LYS A 14 -5.44 12.70 0.46
N GLU A 15 -5.88 13.82 1.02
CA GLU A 15 -5.50 14.24 2.37
C GLU A 15 -5.99 13.24 3.42
N LYS A 16 -7.24 12.76 3.29
CA LYS A 16 -7.81 11.73 4.17
C LYS A 16 -7.03 10.42 4.09
N ILE A 17 -6.70 9.94 2.89
CA ILE A 17 -5.92 8.72 2.68
C ILE A 17 -4.51 8.86 3.25
N VAL A 18 -3.82 9.98 2.99
CA VAL A 18 -2.47 10.23 3.53
C VAL A 18 -2.49 10.32 5.05
N ALA A 19 -3.48 10.96 5.65
CA ALA A 19 -3.62 11.03 7.10
C ALA A 19 -3.87 9.64 7.71
N ALA A 20 -4.79 8.86 7.13
CA ALA A 20 -5.10 7.50 7.57
C ALA A 20 -3.87 6.58 7.47
N PHE A 21 -3.21 6.56 6.32
CA PHE A 21 -2.00 5.77 6.10
C PHE A 21 -0.86 6.19 7.05
N SER A 22 -0.61 7.49 7.20
CA SER A 22 0.44 7.97 8.11
C SER A 22 0.17 7.58 9.55
N SER A 23 -1.10 7.63 10.00
CA SER A 23 -1.48 7.17 11.34
C SER A 23 -1.19 5.67 11.54
N LEU A 24 -1.46 4.83 10.52
CA LEU A 24 -1.16 3.40 10.57
C LEU A 24 0.35 3.13 10.58
N VAL A 25 1.14 3.88 9.81
CA VAL A 25 2.61 3.77 9.81
C VAL A 25 3.17 4.15 11.18
N THR A 26 2.74 5.27 11.75
CA THR A 26 3.16 5.67 13.10
C THR A 26 2.82 4.58 14.11
N ARG A 27 1.60 4.04 14.07
CA ARG A 27 1.19 2.97 14.98
C ARG A 27 2.01 1.69 14.80
N SER A 28 2.41 1.37 13.58
CA SER A 28 3.30 0.23 13.29
C SER A 28 4.67 0.43 13.93
N PHE A 29 5.26 1.62 13.82
CA PHE A 29 6.53 1.94 14.46
C PHE A 29 6.43 1.91 15.99
N ASP A 30 5.31 2.34 16.57
CA ASP A 30 5.08 2.22 18.02
C ASP A 30 5.10 0.76 18.48
N LEU A 31 4.50 -0.16 17.69
CA LEU A 31 4.51 -1.58 17.99
C LEU A 31 5.89 -2.21 17.79
N LEU A 32 6.61 -1.85 16.74
CA LEU A 32 7.97 -2.34 16.48
C LEU A 32 8.97 -1.88 17.55
N GLY A 33 8.77 -0.68 18.11
CA GLY A 33 9.60 -0.14 19.19
C GLY A 33 9.21 -0.63 20.59
N LYS A 34 8.08 -1.33 20.74
CA LYS A 34 7.57 -1.80 22.02
C LYS A 34 8.35 -3.04 22.47
N PRO A 35 8.97 -3.05 23.66
CA PRO A 35 9.59 -4.26 24.20
C PRO A 35 8.56 -5.39 24.30
N ASN A 36 8.79 -6.49 23.59
CA ASN A 36 7.88 -7.62 23.54
C ASN A 36 8.50 -8.85 24.22
N VAL A 37 7.82 -9.37 25.24
CA VAL A 37 8.25 -10.49 26.09
C VAL A 37 8.45 -11.75 25.26
N SER A 38 7.66 -11.98 24.22
CA SER A 38 7.84 -13.14 23.35
C SER A 38 9.16 -13.12 22.58
N ASP A 39 9.73 -11.94 22.32
CA ASP A 39 11.00 -11.81 21.60
C ASP A 39 12.17 -12.30 22.46
N TYR A 40 12.04 -12.21 23.78
CA TYR A 40 13.01 -12.72 24.75
C TYR A 40 12.72 -14.16 25.20
N PHE A 41 11.44 -14.56 25.20
CA PHE A 41 10.99 -15.88 25.63
C PHE A 41 10.15 -16.55 24.53
N PRO A 42 10.79 -17.24 23.57
CA PRO A 42 10.10 -17.82 22.40
C PRO A 42 8.95 -18.77 22.73
N VAL A 43 9.02 -19.44 23.90
CA VAL A 43 7.94 -20.33 24.39
C VAL A 43 6.61 -19.58 24.58
N LEU A 44 6.67 -18.26 24.83
CA LEU A 44 5.50 -17.42 25.04
C LEU A 44 4.94 -16.81 23.74
N ALA A 45 5.64 -16.93 22.61
CA ALA A 45 5.25 -16.31 21.33
C ALA A 45 3.85 -16.71 20.88
N ARG A 46 3.49 -17.99 21.01
CA ARG A 46 2.17 -18.52 20.62
C ARG A 46 0.96 -17.88 21.33
N PHE A 47 1.19 -17.17 22.43
CA PHE A 47 0.12 -16.56 23.22
C PHE A 47 -0.11 -15.10 22.90
N ASP A 48 0.85 -14.43 22.23
CA ASP A 48 0.80 -12.99 21.95
C ASP A 48 0.38 -12.17 23.18
N ILE A 49 1.07 -12.37 24.31
CA ILE A 49 0.67 -11.84 25.63
C ILE A 49 0.47 -10.31 25.61
N GLN A 50 1.24 -9.61 24.77
CA GLN A 50 1.18 -8.15 24.65
C GLN A 50 0.33 -7.66 23.46
N GLY A 51 -0.28 -8.58 22.71
CA GLY A 51 -1.14 -8.29 21.56
C GLY A 51 -0.40 -7.70 20.38
N VAL A 52 0.94 -7.79 20.33
CA VAL A 52 1.76 -7.11 19.32
C VAL A 52 1.54 -7.71 17.94
N GLU A 53 1.54 -9.04 17.82
CA GLU A 53 1.32 -9.72 16.55
C GLU A 53 -0.10 -9.47 16.04
N LYS A 54 -1.10 -9.59 16.92
CA LYS A 54 -2.50 -9.33 16.59
C LYS A 54 -2.72 -7.89 16.13
N GLU A 55 -2.14 -6.92 16.84
CA GLU A 55 -2.32 -5.51 16.51
C GLU A 55 -1.60 -5.16 15.20
N MET A 56 -0.38 -5.69 15.00
CA MET A 56 0.35 -5.52 13.74
C MET A 56 -0.42 -6.12 12.55
N SER A 57 -1.02 -7.31 12.72
CA SER A 57 -1.87 -7.93 11.70
C SER A 57 -3.07 -7.05 11.33
N ASN A 58 -3.73 -6.43 12.31
CA ASN A 58 -4.84 -5.51 12.05
C ASN A 58 -4.39 -4.25 11.30
N ILE A 59 -3.20 -3.74 11.61
CA ILE A 59 -2.64 -2.59 10.89
C ILE A 59 -2.34 -2.97 9.43
N MET A 60 -1.70 -4.12 9.20
CA MET A 60 -1.40 -4.60 7.85
C MET A 60 -2.67 -4.82 7.02
N GLN A 61 -3.73 -5.34 7.63
CA GLN A 61 -5.03 -5.46 6.95
C GLN A 61 -5.58 -4.10 6.52
N ARG A 62 -5.56 -3.09 7.39
CA ARG A 62 -6.03 -1.73 7.05
C ARG A 62 -5.17 -1.06 5.98
N VAL A 63 -3.87 -1.34 5.97
CA VAL A 63 -2.97 -0.86 4.91
C VAL A 63 -3.31 -1.51 3.57
N ASP A 64 -3.53 -2.83 3.53
CA ASP A 64 -3.95 -3.53 2.30
C ASP A 64 -5.29 -3.01 1.79
N GLU A 65 -6.27 -2.75 2.67
CA GLU A 65 -7.56 -2.13 2.30
C GLU A 65 -7.37 -0.77 1.62
N ILE A 66 -6.50 0.11 2.16
CA ILE A 66 -6.20 1.41 1.55
C ILE A 66 -5.55 1.25 0.17
N ILE A 67 -4.59 0.34 0.04
CA ILE A 67 -3.87 0.12 -1.23
C ILE A 67 -4.80 -0.50 -2.29
N GLU A 68 -5.65 -1.43 -1.88
CA GLU A 68 -6.65 -2.07 -2.73
C GLU A 68 -7.65 -1.04 -3.28
N ASP A 69 -8.11 -0.11 -2.43
CA ASP A 69 -8.96 1.01 -2.83
C ASP A 69 -8.28 1.91 -3.88
N ILE A 70 -7.02 2.27 -3.67
CA ILE A 70 -6.23 3.11 -4.60
C ILE A 70 -6.06 2.40 -5.96
N ILE A 71 -5.70 1.12 -5.96
CA ILE A 71 -5.55 0.33 -7.19
C ILE A 71 -6.91 0.16 -7.89
N GLY A 72 -7.98 -0.05 -7.13
CA GLY A 72 -9.34 -0.18 -7.64
C GLY A 72 -9.85 1.09 -8.31
N GLU A 73 -9.59 2.27 -7.74
CA GLU A 73 -9.87 3.56 -8.38
C GLU A 73 -9.14 3.70 -9.70
N ARG A 74 -7.85 3.33 -9.73
CA ARG A 74 -7.05 3.52 -10.92
C ARG A 74 -7.43 2.54 -12.03
N SER A 75 -7.77 1.31 -11.68
CA SER A 75 -8.25 0.30 -12.63
C SER A 75 -9.51 0.78 -13.37
N LYS A 76 -10.38 1.57 -12.71
CA LYS A 76 -11.57 2.18 -13.33
C LYS A 76 -11.24 3.30 -14.32
N ILE A 77 -10.07 3.93 -14.16
CA ILE A 77 -9.59 5.03 -15.02
C ILE A 77 -8.82 4.47 -16.25
N SER A 78 -8.27 3.26 -16.18
CA SER A 78 -7.40 2.64 -17.22
C SER A 78 -8.10 2.18 -18.51
N SER A 79 -9.39 2.49 -18.75
CA SER A 79 -10.08 2.07 -19.98
C SER A 79 -9.71 2.86 -21.24
N GLY A 80 -8.65 3.66 -21.19
CA GLY A 80 -8.08 4.34 -22.36
C GLY A 80 -6.68 4.81 -22.02
N LYS A 81 -5.73 4.64 -22.96
CA LYS A 81 -4.39 5.23 -22.87
C LYS A 81 -4.51 6.71 -22.49
N ILE A 82 -4.29 7.03 -21.23
CA ILE A 82 -4.18 8.42 -20.80
C ILE A 82 -2.73 8.80 -21.04
N ILE A 83 -2.48 9.28 -22.26
CA ILE A 83 -1.53 10.37 -22.42
C ILE A 83 -2.01 11.43 -21.44
N ASP A 84 -1.11 11.80 -20.53
CA ASP A 84 -1.34 12.80 -19.52
C ASP A 84 -2.08 14.00 -20.14
N LYS A 85 -3.34 14.22 -19.74
CA LYS A 85 -4.13 15.36 -20.24
C LYS A 85 -3.48 16.70 -19.87
N ASN A 86 -2.48 16.70 -18.99
CA ASN A 86 -1.78 17.88 -18.49
C ASN A 86 -0.27 17.88 -18.79
N GLY A 87 0.28 16.94 -19.55
CA GLY A 87 1.74 16.89 -19.83
C GLY A 87 2.60 16.72 -18.57
N GLY A 88 2.03 16.22 -17.49
CA GLY A 88 2.68 15.97 -16.20
C GLY A 88 3.47 14.66 -16.12
N ARG A 89 4.09 14.46 -14.95
CA ARG A 89 4.92 13.28 -14.64
C ARG A 89 4.02 12.11 -14.22
N LEU A 90 4.22 10.95 -14.84
CA LEU A 90 3.56 9.69 -14.44
C LEU A 90 3.87 9.35 -12.98
N ASP A 91 2.87 8.88 -12.23
CA ASP A 91 3.07 8.35 -10.89
C ASP A 91 3.52 6.87 -10.94
N PHE A 92 4.15 6.38 -9.86
CA PHE A 92 4.73 5.04 -9.83
C PHE A 92 3.70 3.94 -10.05
N LEU A 93 2.52 4.07 -9.42
CA LEU A 93 1.42 3.13 -9.60
C LEU A 93 0.95 3.07 -11.06
N GLN A 94 0.88 4.22 -11.73
CA GLN A 94 0.56 4.29 -13.16
C GLN A 94 1.57 3.54 -14.01
N MET A 95 2.87 3.75 -13.77
CA MET A 95 3.92 3.02 -14.50
C MET A 95 3.82 1.51 -14.29
N LEU A 96 3.52 1.07 -13.05
CA LEU A 96 3.36 -0.36 -12.75
C LEU A 96 2.15 -1.00 -13.45
N MET A 97 1.03 -0.29 -13.57
CA MET A 97 -0.13 -0.81 -14.30
C MET A 97 0.08 -0.82 -15.81
N GLU A 98 0.72 0.19 -16.39
CA GLU A 98 1.09 0.17 -17.82
C GLU A 98 2.04 -1.00 -18.15
N LEU A 99 2.95 -1.34 -17.23
CA LEU A 99 3.80 -2.53 -17.33
C LEU A 99 3.02 -3.85 -17.19
N SER A 100 1.92 -3.86 -16.44
CA SER A 100 1.05 -5.05 -16.33
C SER A 100 0.20 -5.31 -17.59
N GLU A 101 -0.13 -4.25 -18.33
CA GLU A 101 -0.95 -4.31 -19.55
C GLU A 101 -0.13 -4.61 -20.82
N THR A 102 1.20 -4.41 -20.78
CA THR A 102 2.09 -4.71 -21.91
C THR A 102 2.26 -6.22 -22.08
N GLN A 103 1.83 -6.74 -23.24
CA GLN A 103 1.60 -8.16 -23.56
C GLN A 103 2.87 -9.05 -23.65
N ASP A 104 3.99 -8.70 -23.01
CA ASP A 104 5.17 -9.56 -22.99
C ASP A 104 5.09 -10.55 -21.81
N VAL A 105 4.70 -11.79 -22.12
CA VAL A 105 4.39 -12.86 -21.14
C VAL A 105 5.58 -13.19 -20.23
N LYS A 106 6.81 -12.81 -20.62
CA LYS A 106 8.03 -13.01 -19.81
C LYS A 106 8.19 -12.03 -18.65
N THR A 107 7.47 -10.91 -18.65
CA THR A 107 7.61 -9.85 -17.63
C THR A 107 6.27 -9.35 -17.07
N ALA A 108 5.18 -10.09 -17.29
CA ALA A 108 3.85 -9.67 -16.83
C ALA A 108 3.81 -9.47 -15.31
N ILE A 109 3.64 -8.21 -14.88
CA ILE A 109 3.51 -7.84 -13.46
C ILE A 109 2.05 -7.99 -13.06
N GLY A 110 1.73 -8.98 -12.24
CA GLY A 110 0.39 -9.16 -11.68
C GLY A 110 0.09 -8.18 -10.54
N LYS A 111 -1.20 -7.99 -10.24
CA LYS A 111 -1.68 -7.11 -9.15
C LYS A 111 -1.00 -7.36 -7.81
N THR A 112 -0.73 -8.64 -7.47
CA THR A 112 -0.01 -9.00 -6.24
C THR A 112 1.40 -8.42 -6.20
N GLN A 113 2.11 -8.43 -7.33
CA GLN A 113 3.46 -7.87 -7.43
C GLN A 113 3.41 -6.34 -7.37
N ILE A 114 2.41 -5.71 -8.00
CA ILE A 114 2.17 -4.26 -7.87
C ILE A 114 1.98 -3.87 -6.40
N LYS A 115 1.15 -4.61 -5.66
CA LYS A 115 0.92 -4.37 -4.23
C LYS A 115 2.21 -4.53 -3.41
N ALA A 116 2.97 -5.59 -3.67
CA ALA A 116 4.25 -5.85 -2.98
C ALA A 116 5.34 -4.80 -3.27
N MET A 117 5.25 -4.04 -4.35
CA MET A 117 6.22 -2.98 -4.68
C MET A 117 5.86 -1.62 -4.08
N ILE A 118 4.61 -1.44 -3.65
CA ILE A 118 4.09 -0.19 -3.09
C ILE A 118 4.04 -0.24 -1.54
N THR A 119 3.97 -1.45 -0.97
CA THR A 119 3.88 -1.72 0.47
C THR A 119 5.24 -2.14 1.01
#